data_AF-A0AAU9DYT8-F1
#
_entry.id   AF-A0AAU9DYT8-F1
#
_cell.length_a   1.000
_cell.length_b   1.000
_cell.length_c   1.000
_cell.angle_alpha   90.00
_cell.angle_beta   90.00
_cell.angle_gamma   90.00
#
_symmetry.space_group_name_H-M   'P 1'
#
loop_
_entity.id
_entity.type
_entity.pdbx_description
1 polymer ?
#
loop_
_entity_poly.entity_id
_entity_poly.type
_entity_poly.pdbx_seq_one_letter_code
_entity_poly.pdbx_strand_id
1 'polypeptide(L)'
;MIKILVIILLLINTLFIFGDTINGTLQVKGYKNYYVNYKIANNSHSFGDPSNFYILLHKAYDGKLMNNYYVMGKISAIRGDKHSWNRKVLIEVNTATAYNTNRGFVKSRFEDWKLVTVRYKGDKYIALRANIRSTLYAIEFTGWAYVSDGELLKPVLGGNATWPNGKKISVKPGEQITEEKEFFTETENIYGNEIIKGSASINGNVLIGKANDTGQKLQVEGSVSINGTLHTSELVVIQNVWADYVFENNYKLRPLEEVAKFVKVNKHLPDVPSEKEVKSKGVSVGDMQAKLLQKVEELTLYMIEQDKKINLLNEKNEILEKKLEKLEVKK
;
A
#
# COMPACT_ATOMS: atom_id res chain seq x y z
N MET A 1 -19.58 -54.77 0.04
CA MET A 1 -18.63 -53.76 -0.49
C MET A 1 -18.55 -53.76 -2.00
N ILE A 2 -18.33 -54.90 -2.67
CA ILE A 2 -18.13 -54.98 -4.13
C ILE A 2 -19.36 -54.49 -4.94
N LYS A 3 -20.60 -54.80 -4.53
CA LYS A 3 -21.82 -54.33 -5.21
C LYS A 3 -22.03 -52.80 -5.18
N ILE A 4 -21.59 -52.12 -4.12
CA ILE A 4 -21.73 -50.66 -3.98
C ILE A 4 -20.66 -49.95 -4.84
N LEU A 5 -19.44 -50.49 -4.87
CA LEU A 5 -18.35 -49.97 -5.70
C LEU A 5 -18.66 -50.08 -7.20
N VAL A 6 -19.29 -51.19 -7.62
CA VAL A 6 -19.71 -51.41 -9.01
C VAL A 6 -20.84 -50.45 -9.43
N ILE A 7 -21.80 -50.15 -8.54
CA ILE A 7 -22.87 -49.16 -8.83
C ILE A 7 -22.30 -47.74 -8.92
N ILE A 8 -21.33 -47.38 -8.08
CA ILE A 8 -20.67 -46.06 -8.13
C ILE A 8 -19.82 -45.92 -9.40
N LEU A 9 -19.09 -46.96 -9.82
CA LEU A 9 -18.34 -46.95 -11.07
C LEU A 9 -19.25 -46.89 -12.32
N LEU A 10 -20.39 -47.57 -12.30
CA LEU A 10 -21.38 -47.53 -13.39
C LEU A 10 -22.08 -46.17 -13.49
N LEU A 11 -22.34 -45.49 -12.37
CA LEU A 11 -22.87 -44.11 -12.35
C LEU A 11 -21.83 -43.08 -12.83
N ILE A 12 -20.55 -43.30 -12.54
CA ILE A 12 -19.47 -42.42 -13.04
C ILE A 12 -19.26 -42.64 -14.55
N ASN A 13 -19.27 -43.88 -15.04
CA ASN A 13 -19.06 -44.16 -16.46
C ASN A 13 -20.27 -43.83 -17.35
N THR A 14 -21.49 -43.81 -16.81
CA THR A 14 -22.67 -43.34 -17.57
C THR A 14 -22.78 -41.81 -17.63
N LEU A 15 -22.13 -41.08 -16.72
CA LEU A 15 -22.06 -39.62 -16.75
C LEU A 15 -21.11 -39.05 -17.82
N PHE A 16 -20.25 -39.88 -18.42
CA PHE A 16 -19.25 -39.45 -19.41
C PHE A 16 -19.72 -39.47 -20.88
N ILE A 17 -21.00 -39.75 -21.15
CA ILE A 17 -21.49 -39.94 -22.53
C ILE A 17 -22.27 -38.73 -23.09
N PHE A 18 -22.55 -37.69 -22.32
CA PHE A 18 -23.09 -36.44 -22.86
C PHE A 18 -22.18 -35.27 -22.50
N GLY A 19 -21.77 -34.49 -23.50
CA GLY A 19 -21.00 -33.27 -23.35
C GLY A 19 -21.79 -32.12 -22.72
N ASP A 20 -22.59 -32.42 -21.69
CA ASP A 20 -23.36 -31.44 -20.95
C ASP A 20 -22.51 -30.85 -19.82
N THR A 21 -22.49 -29.53 -19.76
CA THR A 21 -21.83 -28.77 -18.69
C THR A 21 -22.47 -29.15 -17.36
N ILE A 22 -21.67 -29.59 -16.37
CA ILE A 22 -22.18 -29.97 -15.04
C ILE A 22 -22.59 -28.68 -14.30
N ASN A 23 -23.84 -28.26 -14.49
CA ASN A 23 -24.50 -27.25 -13.66
C ASN A 23 -25.12 -28.00 -12.48
N GLY A 24 -24.48 -27.98 -11.31
CA GLY A 24 -24.91 -28.78 -10.17
C GLY A 24 -24.58 -28.15 -8.82
N THR A 25 -25.42 -28.45 -7.83
CA THR A 25 -25.12 -28.17 -6.41
C THR A 25 -24.56 -29.45 -5.78
N LEU A 26 -23.35 -29.38 -5.24
CA LEU A 26 -22.80 -30.46 -4.42
C LEU A 26 -23.17 -30.18 -2.97
N GLN A 27 -24.10 -30.98 -2.43
CA GLN A 27 -24.34 -30.98 -0.99
C GLN A 27 -23.29 -31.83 -0.30
N VAL A 28 -22.38 -31.18 0.42
CA VAL A 28 -21.46 -31.87 1.32
C VAL A 28 -22.14 -31.96 2.69
N LYS A 29 -22.26 -33.17 3.25
CA LYS A 29 -22.82 -33.39 4.60
C LYS A 29 -22.18 -32.42 5.60
N GLY A 30 -22.96 -31.48 6.16
CA GLY A 30 -22.48 -30.51 7.16
C GLY A 30 -22.82 -29.04 6.92
N TYR A 31 -24.02 -28.71 6.41
CA TYR A 31 -24.56 -27.33 6.29
C TYR A 31 -23.92 -26.41 5.23
N LYS A 32 -23.11 -26.94 4.30
CA LYS A 32 -22.44 -26.12 3.28
C LYS A 32 -22.77 -26.60 1.87
N ASN A 33 -23.40 -25.73 1.08
CA ASN A 33 -23.61 -25.97 -0.35
C ASN A 33 -22.40 -25.43 -1.13
N TYR A 34 -21.78 -26.29 -1.92
CA TYR A 34 -20.79 -25.88 -2.91
C TYR A 34 -21.44 -25.84 -4.29
N TYR A 35 -21.28 -24.72 -4.96
CA TYR A 35 -21.85 -24.44 -6.26
C TYR A 35 -20.73 -24.42 -7.31
N VAL A 36 -20.99 -25.03 -8.46
CA VAL A 36 -20.07 -25.05 -9.60
C VAL A 36 -20.78 -24.44 -10.80
N ASN A 37 -20.16 -23.44 -11.41
CA ASN A 37 -20.70 -22.69 -12.56
C ASN A 37 -22.16 -22.27 -12.36
N TYR A 38 -22.52 -21.88 -11.13
CA TYR A 38 -23.87 -21.43 -10.82
C TYR A 38 -24.15 -20.15 -11.58
N LYS A 39 -25.11 -20.25 -12.49
CA LYS A 39 -25.48 -19.15 -13.38
C LYS A 39 -26.23 -18.07 -12.62
N ILE A 40 -25.56 -16.94 -12.37
CA ILE A 40 -26.14 -15.78 -11.71
C ILE A 40 -27.02 -15.00 -12.69
N ALA A 41 -26.47 -14.68 -13.86
CA ALA A 41 -27.16 -13.90 -14.88
C ALA A 41 -26.62 -14.22 -16.26
N ASN A 42 -27.50 -14.18 -17.26
CA ASN A 42 -27.07 -14.25 -18.65
C ASN A 42 -26.21 -13.04 -19.00
N ASN A 43 -26.61 -11.83 -18.59
CA ASN A 43 -25.87 -10.60 -18.87
C ASN A 43 -25.96 -9.63 -17.67
N SER A 44 -24.89 -8.87 -17.38
CA SER A 44 -24.96 -7.64 -16.57
C SER A 44 -25.43 -6.52 -17.49
N HIS A 45 -26.71 -6.45 -17.79
CA HIS A 45 -27.19 -5.44 -18.71
C HIS A 45 -26.79 -4.03 -18.24
N SER A 46 -26.09 -3.27 -19.10
CA SER A 46 -25.83 -1.85 -18.90
C SER A 46 -27.11 -1.07 -19.14
N PHE A 47 -27.72 -0.63 -18.05
CA PHE A 47 -29.02 0.01 -18.03
C PHE A 47 -28.88 1.54 -18.01
N GLY A 48 -28.21 2.08 -19.03
CA GLY A 48 -27.99 3.53 -19.21
C GLY A 48 -26.98 4.17 -18.26
N ASP A 49 -26.77 3.59 -17.09
CA ASP A 49 -25.66 3.91 -16.19
C ASP A 49 -25.11 2.58 -15.62
N PRO A 50 -23.84 2.24 -15.87
CA PRO A 50 -23.20 1.07 -15.31
C PRO A 50 -23.19 0.99 -13.77
N SER A 51 -23.52 2.08 -13.08
CA SER A 51 -23.55 2.24 -11.63
C SER A 51 -24.74 1.55 -10.92
N ASN A 52 -25.59 0.80 -11.65
CA ASN A 52 -26.87 0.31 -11.15
C ASN A 52 -27.04 -1.22 -11.16
N PHE A 53 -25.97 -2.01 -11.34
CA PHE A 53 -26.07 -3.48 -11.26
C PHE A 53 -25.52 -3.98 -9.93
N TYR A 54 -26.34 -4.76 -9.21
CA TYR A 54 -25.96 -5.36 -7.95
C TYR A 54 -26.21 -6.87 -7.97
N ILE A 55 -25.40 -7.61 -7.21
CA ILE A 55 -25.64 -9.01 -6.89
C ILE A 55 -25.84 -9.08 -5.37
N LEU A 56 -27.05 -9.40 -4.92
CA LEU A 56 -27.32 -9.65 -3.50
C LEU A 56 -26.62 -10.93 -3.09
N LEU A 57 -25.70 -10.85 -2.12
CA LEU A 57 -24.95 -12.01 -1.65
C LEU A 57 -25.73 -12.78 -0.60
N HIS A 58 -26.07 -12.11 0.50
CA HIS A 58 -26.86 -12.65 1.60
C HIS A 58 -27.40 -11.52 2.49
N LYS A 59 -28.36 -11.83 3.38
CA LYS A 59 -28.86 -10.87 4.36
C LYS A 59 -27.74 -10.36 5.26
N ALA A 60 -27.78 -9.06 5.55
CA ALA A 60 -26.88 -8.36 6.45
C ALA A 60 -27.55 -8.13 7.81
N TYR A 61 -26.73 -7.98 8.85
CA TYR A 61 -27.17 -7.62 10.18
C TYR A 61 -27.92 -6.28 10.17
N ASP A 62 -29.16 -6.32 10.67
CA ASP A 62 -30.08 -5.18 10.75
C ASP A 62 -30.65 -5.02 12.17
N GLY A 63 -29.82 -5.30 13.19
CA GLY A 63 -30.19 -5.13 14.60
C GLY A 63 -30.84 -6.34 15.28
N LYS A 64 -31.06 -7.45 14.56
CA LYS A 64 -31.55 -8.72 15.12
C LYS A 64 -30.52 -9.83 14.92
N LEU A 65 -30.37 -10.70 15.91
CA LEU A 65 -29.42 -11.82 15.84
C LEU A 65 -29.72 -12.71 14.62
N MET A 66 -28.67 -13.05 13.87
CA MET A 66 -28.80 -13.79 12.62
C MET A 66 -28.03 -15.10 12.64
N ASN A 67 -28.51 -16.05 11.84
CA ASN A 67 -27.75 -17.25 11.47
C ASN A 67 -26.52 -16.88 10.64
N ASN A 68 -25.56 -17.81 10.53
CA ASN A 68 -24.33 -17.61 9.78
C ASN A 68 -24.58 -17.70 8.26
N TYR A 69 -24.88 -16.58 7.62
CA TYR A 69 -25.00 -16.46 6.17
C TYR A 69 -23.67 -16.06 5.55
N TYR A 70 -23.29 -16.64 4.42
CA TYR A 70 -22.00 -16.36 3.80
C TYR A 70 -21.99 -16.66 2.30
N VAL A 71 -21.06 -16.02 1.60
CA VAL A 71 -20.65 -16.34 0.23
C VAL A 71 -19.13 -16.31 0.18
N MET A 72 -18.50 -17.43 -0.19
CA MET A 72 -17.05 -17.59 -0.31
C MET A 72 -16.72 -18.30 -1.62
N GLY A 73 -16.15 -17.59 -2.60
CA GLY A 73 -15.85 -18.17 -3.89
C GLY A 73 -15.41 -17.17 -4.94
N LYS A 74 -15.57 -17.59 -6.20
CA LYS A 74 -15.22 -16.81 -7.38
C LYS A 74 -16.46 -16.53 -8.21
N ILE A 75 -16.64 -15.27 -8.59
CA ILE A 75 -17.61 -14.87 -9.61
C ILE A 75 -16.80 -14.52 -10.87
N SER A 76 -17.13 -15.18 -11.98
CA SER A 76 -16.56 -14.89 -13.29
C SER A 76 -17.61 -14.27 -14.19
N ALA A 77 -17.17 -13.36 -15.05
CA ALA A 77 -18.02 -12.79 -16.10
C ALA A 77 -17.18 -12.50 -17.34
N ILE A 78 -17.79 -12.58 -18.51
CA ILE A 78 -17.11 -12.40 -19.80
C ILE A 78 -17.72 -11.20 -20.50
N ARG A 79 -16.89 -10.36 -21.11
CA ARG A 79 -17.34 -9.32 -22.03
C ARG A 79 -16.67 -9.50 -23.37
N GLY A 80 -17.43 -9.30 -24.44
CA GLY A 80 -16.92 -9.21 -25.81
C GLY A 80 -17.74 -10.06 -26.77
N ASP A 81 -17.74 -9.66 -28.02
CA ASP A 81 -18.17 -10.44 -29.18
C ASP A 81 -17.01 -10.46 -30.20
N LYS A 82 -17.25 -11.02 -31.40
CA LYS A 82 -16.25 -11.03 -32.49
C LYS A 82 -15.79 -9.64 -32.96
N HIS A 83 -16.42 -8.56 -32.50
CA HIS A 83 -16.14 -7.17 -32.87
C HIS A 83 -15.72 -6.30 -31.68
N SER A 84 -15.48 -6.88 -30.50
CA SER A 84 -15.17 -6.14 -29.26
C SER A 84 -14.10 -6.82 -28.41
N TRP A 85 -13.30 -6.02 -27.68
CA TRP A 85 -12.27 -6.50 -26.75
C TRP A 85 -12.82 -7.53 -25.75
N ASN A 86 -12.16 -8.70 -25.68
CA ASN A 86 -12.48 -9.77 -24.74
C ASN A 86 -11.91 -9.44 -23.36
N ARG A 87 -12.79 -9.20 -22.38
CA ARG A 87 -12.40 -9.02 -20.97
C ARG A 87 -13.00 -10.16 -20.16
N LYS A 88 -12.14 -10.89 -19.45
CA LYS A 88 -12.56 -11.92 -18.49
C LYS A 88 -12.45 -11.34 -17.09
N VAL A 89 -13.58 -11.03 -16.49
CA VAL A 89 -13.68 -10.49 -15.15
C VAL A 89 -13.61 -11.64 -14.15
N LEU A 90 -12.80 -11.47 -13.11
CA LEU A 90 -12.74 -12.40 -11.99
C LEU A 90 -12.88 -11.61 -10.69
N ILE A 91 -13.83 -12.04 -9.86
CA ILE A 91 -14.14 -11.45 -8.56
C ILE A 91 -13.99 -12.56 -7.53
N GLU A 92 -13.09 -12.36 -6.58
CA GLU A 92 -12.94 -13.23 -5.41
C GLU A 92 -13.74 -12.60 -4.28
N VAL A 93 -14.71 -13.33 -3.74
CA VAL A 93 -15.62 -12.87 -2.70
C VAL A 93 -15.51 -13.76 -1.47
N ASN A 94 -15.42 -13.15 -0.29
CA ASN A 94 -15.50 -13.85 0.99
C ASN A 94 -16.27 -12.97 1.99
N THR A 95 -17.52 -13.32 2.23
CA THR A 95 -18.46 -12.50 3.01
C THR A 95 -19.20 -13.38 4.00
N ALA A 96 -19.47 -12.84 5.18
CA ALA A 96 -20.25 -13.52 6.20
C ALA A 96 -21.02 -12.52 7.08
N THR A 97 -22.24 -12.89 7.44
CA THR A 97 -23.02 -12.26 8.49
C THR A 97 -23.38 -13.32 9.51
N ALA A 98 -23.04 -13.09 10.78
CA ALA A 98 -23.40 -13.98 11.86
C ALA A 98 -23.60 -13.19 13.16
N TYR A 99 -24.58 -13.62 13.95
CA TYR A 99 -24.91 -13.00 15.22
C TYR A 99 -25.27 -11.51 15.04
N ASN A 100 -24.35 -10.60 15.35
CA ASN A 100 -24.53 -9.16 15.24
C ASN A 100 -23.47 -8.45 14.38
N THR A 101 -22.75 -9.21 13.53
CA THR A 101 -21.64 -8.65 12.73
C THR A 101 -21.80 -8.99 11.25
N ASN A 102 -21.34 -8.05 10.42
CA ASN A 102 -21.12 -8.23 8.99
C ASN A 102 -19.61 -8.20 8.74
N ARG A 103 -19.10 -9.11 7.91
CA ARG A 103 -17.71 -9.16 7.46
C ARG A 103 -17.68 -9.44 5.97
N GLY A 104 -16.69 -8.89 5.29
CA GLY A 104 -16.60 -9.07 3.86
C GLY A 104 -15.30 -8.62 3.25
N PHE A 105 -14.90 -9.34 2.23
CA PHE A 105 -13.76 -9.07 1.37
C PHE A 105 -14.18 -9.28 -0.08
N VAL A 106 -13.74 -8.37 -0.95
CA VAL A 106 -13.86 -8.50 -2.39
C VAL A 106 -12.56 -8.10 -3.05
N LYS A 107 -12.11 -8.89 -4.02
CA LYS A 107 -11.00 -8.55 -4.90
C LYS A 107 -11.44 -8.77 -6.34
N SER A 108 -11.41 -7.72 -7.15
CA SER A 108 -11.79 -7.79 -8.56
C SER A 108 -10.57 -7.60 -9.47
N ARG A 109 -10.61 -8.23 -10.65
CA ARG A 109 -9.67 -8.00 -11.74
C ARG A 109 -10.43 -7.51 -12.97
N PHE A 110 -9.83 -6.57 -13.70
CA PHE A 110 -10.33 -5.92 -14.92
C PHE A 110 -11.52 -4.96 -14.78
N GLU A 111 -12.44 -5.17 -13.83
CA GLU A 111 -13.55 -4.25 -13.54
C GLU A 111 -13.60 -3.94 -12.04
N ASP A 112 -14.07 -2.75 -11.69
CA ASP A 112 -14.23 -2.33 -10.30
C ASP A 112 -15.53 -2.89 -9.73
N TRP A 113 -15.43 -3.69 -8.67
CA TRP A 113 -16.56 -4.26 -7.97
C TRP A 113 -16.39 -4.01 -6.48
N LYS A 114 -17.41 -3.44 -5.87
CA LYS A 114 -17.38 -3.02 -4.47
C LYS A 114 -18.38 -3.79 -3.65
N LEU A 115 -18.02 -4.01 -2.39
CA LEU A 115 -18.95 -4.52 -1.41
C LEU A 115 -19.74 -3.36 -0.81
N VAL A 116 -21.06 -3.49 -0.79
CA VAL A 116 -21.98 -2.47 -0.29
C VAL A 116 -23.05 -3.11 0.60
N THR A 117 -23.64 -2.31 1.48
CA THR A 117 -24.86 -2.71 2.18
C THR A 117 -26.05 -1.98 1.56
N VAL A 118 -27.10 -2.73 1.26
CA VAL A 118 -28.28 -2.22 0.56
C VAL A 118 -29.57 -2.66 1.23
N ARG A 119 -30.65 -1.91 1.05
CA ARG A 119 -32.02 -2.39 1.29
C ARG A 119 -32.67 -2.82 -0.02
N TYR A 120 -33.30 -3.99 0.00
CA TYR A 120 -34.08 -4.53 -1.10
C TYR A 120 -35.35 -5.19 -0.54
N LYS A 121 -36.53 -4.76 -1.02
CA LYS A 121 -37.85 -5.19 -0.50
C LYS A 121 -37.99 -5.06 1.04
N GLY A 122 -37.33 -4.07 1.63
CA GLY A 122 -37.34 -3.78 3.08
C GLY A 122 -36.28 -4.53 3.88
N ASP A 123 -35.73 -5.62 3.34
CA ASP A 123 -34.66 -6.39 3.97
C ASP A 123 -33.27 -5.81 3.64
N LYS A 124 -32.34 -5.95 4.59
CA LYS A 124 -30.95 -5.46 4.46
C LYS A 124 -30.03 -6.58 3.97
N TYR A 125 -29.20 -6.28 2.98
CA TYR A 125 -28.31 -7.25 2.33
C TYR A 125 -26.87 -6.75 2.24
N ILE A 126 -25.93 -7.69 2.32
CA ILE A 126 -24.60 -7.49 1.74
C ILE A 126 -24.73 -7.75 0.23
N ALA A 127 -24.25 -6.83 -0.59
CA ALA A 127 -24.31 -6.92 -2.04
C ALA A 127 -22.99 -6.53 -2.70
N LEU A 128 -22.75 -7.06 -3.89
CA LEU A 128 -21.71 -6.58 -4.78
C LEU A 128 -22.30 -5.56 -5.73
N ARG A 129 -21.74 -4.35 -5.78
CA ARG A 129 -22.05 -3.33 -6.78
C ARG A 129 -21.01 -3.38 -7.88
N ALA A 130 -21.48 -3.51 -9.13
CA ALA A 130 -20.63 -3.38 -10.30
C ALA A 130 -20.41 -1.90 -10.63
N ASN A 131 -19.16 -1.49 -10.80
CA ASN A 131 -18.79 -0.23 -11.43
C ASN A 131 -18.15 -0.54 -12.78
N ILE A 132 -18.99 -1.08 -13.67
CA ILE A 132 -18.57 -1.49 -15.00
C ILE A 132 -18.64 -0.30 -15.96
N ARG A 133 -18.18 -0.39 -17.19
CA ARG A 133 -18.46 0.64 -18.23
C ARG A 133 -19.16 0.07 -19.44
N SER A 134 -19.55 -1.20 -19.35
CA SER A 134 -20.09 -1.97 -20.45
C SER A 134 -20.76 -3.25 -19.94
N THR A 135 -21.71 -3.78 -20.71
CA THR A 135 -22.38 -5.05 -20.43
C THR A 135 -21.39 -6.22 -20.36
N LEU A 136 -21.51 -7.04 -19.31
CA LEU A 136 -20.90 -8.36 -19.17
C LEU A 136 -21.93 -9.44 -19.51
N TYR A 137 -21.46 -10.63 -19.83
CA TYR A 137 -22.20 -11.83 -20.24
C TYR A 137 -21.72 -13.03 -19.41
N ALA A 138 -22.55 -14.07 -19.32
CA ALA A 138 -22.27 -15.33 -18.63
C ALA A 138 -21.68 -15.12 -17.23
N ILE A 139 -22.45 -14.47 -16.34
CA ILE A 139 -22.02 -14.26 -14.96
C ILE A 139 -22.29 -15.54 -14.18
N GLU A 140 -21.22 -16.11 -13.64
CA GLU A 140 -21.24 -17.43 -13.00
C GLU A 140 -20.50 -17.40 -11.68
N PHE A 141 -20.94 -18.21 -10.73
CA PHE A 141 -20.32 -18.38 -9.43
C PHE A 141 -19.84 -19.81 -9.22
N THR A 142 -18.63 -19.94 -8.69
CA THR A 142 -18.11 -21.20 -8.15
C THR A 142 -17.59 -20.97 -6.74
N GLY A 143 -18.16 -21.68 -5.77
CA GLY A 143 -17.79 -21.52 -4.36
C GLY A 143 -18.83 -22.02 -3.37
N TRP A 144 -18.59 -21.71 -2.10
CA TRP A 144 -19.46 -22.04 -1.00
C TRP A 144 -20.44 -20.90 -0.72
N ALA A 145 -21.71 -21.21 -0.50
CA ALA A 145 -22.67 -20.22 -0.06
C ALA A 145 -23.76 -20.81 0.84
N TYR A 146 -24.22 -19.99 1.79
CA TYR A 146 -25.38 -20.26 2.64
C TYR A 146 -26.17 -18.97 2.81
N VAL A 147 -27.41 -18.94 2.30
CA VAL A 147 -28.24 -17.74 2.22
C VAL A 147 -29.61 -17.98 2.88
N SER A 148 -30.24 -16.92 3.38
CA SER A 148 -31.46 -16.98 4.19
C SER A 148 -32.74 -17.30 3.41
N ASP A 149 -32.82 -16.87 2.15
CA ASP A 149 -34.08 -16.75 1.41
C ASP A 149 -34.15 -17.69 0.18
N GLY A 150 -33.22 -18.65 0.06
CA GLY A 150 -33.15 -19.61 -1.06
C GLY A 150 -32.74 -19.00 -2.42
N GLU A 151 -32.85 -17.70 -2.61
CA GLU A 151 -32.37 -17.00 -3.80
C GLU A 151 -30.87 -16.67 -3.67
N LEU A 152 -30.04 -17.60 -4.12
CA LEU A 152 -28.59 -17.44 -4.15
C LEU A 152 -28.16 -16.38 -5.17
N LEU A 153 -27.31 -15.42 -4.74
CA LEU A 153 -26.60 -14.50 -5.62
C LEU A 153 -27.51 -13.75 -6.60
N LYS A 154 -28.59 -13.15 -6.08
CA LYS A 154 -29.65 -12.55 -6.90
C LYS A 154 -29.16 -11.28 -7.62
N PRO A 155 -29.19 -11.22 -8.96
CA PRO A 155 -28.93 -9.99 -9.69
C PRO A 155 -30.14 -9.04 -9.58
N VAL A 156 -29.89 -7.78 -9.24
CA VAL A 156 -30.93 -6.74 -9.03
C VAL A 156 -30.46 -5.37 -9.55
N LEU A 157 -31.42 -4.47 -9.77
CA LEU A 157 -31.18 -3.15 -10.37
C LEU A 157 -31.34 -2.00 -9.38
N GLY A 158 -30.42 -1.04 -9.49
CA GLY A 158 -30.40 0.20 -8.70
C GLY A 158 -31.54 1.17 -9.02
N GLY A 159 -32.12 1.11 -10.22
CA GLY A 159 -33.16 2.06 -10.64
C GLY A 159 -33.70 1.84 -12.04
N ASN A 160 -34.49 2.80 -12.52
CA ASN A 160 -35.07 2.81 -13.87
C ASN A 160 -33.99 3.01 -14.93
N ALA A 161 -34.24 2.47 -16.13
CA ALA A 161 -33.25 2.43 -17.18
C ALA A 161 -33.85 2.62 -18.57
N THR A 162 -33.04 3.13 -19.50
CA THR A 162 -33.39 3.21 -20.92
C THR A 162 -32.36 2.45 -21.74
N TRP A 163 -32.82 1.59 -22.63
CA TRP A 163 -31.99 0.82 -23.55
C TRP A 163 -31.34 1.75 -24.59
N PRO A 164 -30.18 1.39 -25.17
CA PRO A 164 -29.61 2.10 -26.32
C PRO A 164 -30.56 2.19 -27.51
N ASN A 165 -31.51 1.24 -27.64
CA ASN A 165 -32.57 1.26 -28.65
C ASN A 165 -33.82 2.05 -28.23
N GLY A 166 -33.76 2.81 -27.13
CA GLY A 166 -34.84 3.69 -26.64
C GLY A 166 -35.93 3.01 -25.80
N LYS A 167 -35.93 1.69 -25.64
CA LYS A 167 -36.90 0.99 -24.76
C LYS A 167 -36.71 1.43 -23.30
N LYS A 168 -37.78 1.64 -22.55
CA LYS A 168 -37.71 1.94 -21.10
C LYS A 168 -37.95 0.69 -20.27
N ILE A 169 -37.21 0.54 -19.17
CA ILE A 169 -37.46 -0.43 -18.11
C ILE A 169 -37.75 0.35 -16.83
N SER A 170 -38.89 0.05 -16.23
CA SER A 170 -39.28 0.55 -14.92
C SER A 170 -39.14 -0.59 -13.91
N VAL A 171 -38.36 -0.35 -12.85
CA VAL A 171 -38.33 -1.24 -11.68
C VAL A 171 -39.65 -1.07 -10.94
N LYS A 172 -40.29 -2.17 -10.58
CA LYS A 172 -41.57 -2.11 -9.84
C LYS A 172 -41.36 -1.38 -8.51
N PRO A 173 -42.34 -0.58 -8.05
CA PRO A 173 -42.34 -0.05 -6.69
C PRO A 173 -42.09 -1.18 -5.68
N GLY A 174 -41.10 -1.00 -4.79
CA GLY A 174 -40.65 -2.02 -3.83
C GLY A 174 -39.48 -2.91 -4.28
N GLU A 175 -39.14 -2.92 -5.58
CA GLU A 175 -37.95 -3.61 -6.12
C GLU A 175 -36.76 -2.68 -6.34
N GLN A 176 -36.89 -1.41 -5.95
CA GLN A 176 -35.82 -0.43 -5.95
C GLN A 176 -34.79 -0.78 -4.87
N ILE A 177 -33.52 -0.54 -5.18
CA ILE A 177 -32.41 -0.67 -4.24
C ILE A 177 -32.12 0.69 -3.64
N THR A 178 -31.92 0.71 -2.33
CA THR A 178 -31.33 1.86 -1.65
C THR A 178 -29.99 1.45 -1.08
N GLU A 179 -28.91 2.02 -1.58
CA GLU A 179 -27.59 1.84 -0.99
C GLU A 179 -27.52 2.58 0.34
N GLU A 180 -27.17 1.88 1.41
CA GLU A 180 -27.06 2.49 2.74
C GLU A 180 -25.64 2.94 3.05
N LYS A 181 -24.65 2.13 2.64
CA LYS A 181 -23.24 2.37 2.94
C LYS A 181 -22.35 1.54 2.03
N GLU A 182 -21.28 2.14 1.50
CA GLU A 182 -20.14 1.36 1.01
C GLU A 182 -19.52 0.60 2.20
N PHE A 183 -19.23 -0.69 2.02
CA PHE A 183 -18.66 -1.52 3.08
C PHE A 183 -17.19 -1.16 3.29
N PHE A 184 -16.94 -0.09 4.04
CA PHE A 184 -15.65 0.17 4.67
C PHE A 184 -15.78 -0.20 6.14
N THR A 185 -15.49 -1.45 6.47
CA THR A 185 -15.20 -1.77 7.86
C THR A 185 -13.70 -1.60 8.06
N GLU A 186 -13.37 -0.49 8.73
CA GLU A 186 -12.23 -0.25 9.60
C GLU A 186 -11.20 -1.40 9.67
N THR A 187 -9.97 -1.09 9.26
CA THR A 187 -8.76 -1.92 9.42
C THR A 187 -8.89 -3.33 8.84
N GLU A 188 -8.41 -3.47 7.60
CA GLU A 188 -7.77 -4.69 7.16
C GLU A 188 -6.65 -5.04 8.16
N ASN A 189 -6.95 -5.84 9.18
CA ASN A 189 -5.91 -6.69 9.73
C ASN A 189 -5.79 -7.86 8.77
N ILE A 190 -4.91 -7.72 7.77
CA ILE A 190 -4.39 -8.87 7.05
C ILE A 190 -3.61 -9.69 8.08
N TYR A 191 -4.25 -10.72 8.64
CA TYR A 191 -3.59 -11.69 9.52
C TYR A 191 -2.87 -12.71 8.64
N GLY A 192 -1.74 -12.32 8.05
CA GLY A 192 -0.92 -13.20 7.22
C GLY A 192 0.23 -12.48 6.51
N ASN A 193 1.26 -13.24 6.12
CA ASN A 193 2.36 -12.73 5.30
C ASN A 193 1.89 -12.65 3.84
N GLU A 194 1.63 -11.46 3.33
CA GLU A 194 1.44 -11.25 1.88
C GLU A 194 2.78 -10.90 1.23
N ILE A 195 3.23 -11.74 0.28
CA ILE A 195 4.43 -11.45 -0.51
C ILE A 195 3.97 -10.82 -1.84
N ILE A 196 4.22 -9.52 -1.99
CA ILE A 196 4.00 -8.83 -3.27
C ILE A 196 5.23 -9.03 -4.16
N LYS A 197 5.11 -9.85 -5.20
CA LYS A 197 6.12 -9.98 -6.25
C LYS A 197 5.82 -8.97 -7.37
N GLY A 198 6.22 -7.72 -7.19
CA GLY A 198 5.99 -6.63 -8.16
C GLY A 198 5.98 -5.24 -7.52
N SER A 199 5.40 -4.27 -8.21
CA SER A 199 5.23 -2.90 -7.69
C SER A 199 3.88 -2.74 -7.00
N ALA A 200 3.86 -2.06 -5.84
CA ALA A 200 2.65 -1.62 -5.17
C ALA A 200 2.53 -0.09 -5.24
N SER A 201 1.35 0.42 -5.54
CA SER A 201 1.04 1.86 -5.46
C SER A 201 -0.10 2.05 -4.47
N ILE A 202 0.13 2.87 -3.45
CA ILE A 202 -0.84 3.15 -2.39
C ILE A 202 -1.14 4.65 -2.44
N ASN A 203 -2.42 4.99 -2.62
CA ASN A 203 -2.88 6.37 -2.55
C ASN A 203 -3.37 6.65 -1.12
N GLY A 204 -2.49 7.17 -0.27
CA GLY A 204 -2.79 7.48 1.13
C GLY A 204 -1.60 7.25 2.07
N ASN A 205 -1.89 7.24 3.38
CA ASN A 205 -0.88 7.01 4.42
C ASN A 205 -0.61 5.51 4.60
N VAL A 206 0.67 5.16 4.76
CA VAL A 206 1.09 3.81 5.14
C VAL A 206 1.64 3.87 6.56
N LEU A 207 1.00 3.13 7.48
CA LEU A 207 1.49 2.94 8.85
C LEU A 207 2.22 1.60 8.92
N ILE A 208 3.47 1.61 9.37
CA ILE A 208 4.32 0.42 9.41
C ILE A 208 4.64 0.09 10.88
N GLY A 209 4.13 -1.05 11.36
CA GLY A 209 4.32 -1.59 12.72
C GLY A 209 3.15 -1.35 13.68
N LYS A 210 3.23 -1.96 14.88
CA LYS A 210 2.25 -1.81 16.00
C LYS A 210 2.89 -1.16 17.24
N ALA A 211 2.07 -0.78 18.22
CA ALA A 211 2.50 -0.14 19.47
C ALA A 211 3.47 -1.00 20.31
N ASN A 212 3.43 -2.34 20.18
CA ASN A 212 4.16 -3.27 21.06
C ASN A 212 5.20 -4.14 20.33
N ASP A 213 5.68 -3.71 19.17
CA ASP A 213 6.70 -4.44 18.42
C ASP A 213 8.10 -3.91 18.75
N THR A 214 9.02 -4.80 19.14
CA THR A 214 10.37 -4.49 19.62
C THR A 214 11.44 -4.62 18.53
N GLY A 215 11.08 -4.98 17.30
CA GLY A 215 11.99 -5.12 16.16
C GLY A 215 12.01 -3.94 15.19
N GLN A 216 12.83 -4.06 14.14
CA GLN A 216 12.81 -3.14 13.00
C GLN A 216 11.49 -3.31 12.23
N LYS A 217 10.71 -2.23 12.14
CA LYS A 217 9.39 -2.23 11.49
C LYS A 217 9.49 -2.11 9.96
N LEU A 218 10.55 -1.46 9.47
CA LEU A 218 10.83 -1.28 8.05
C LEU A 218 12.32 -1.53 7.81
N GLN A 219 12.63 -2.53 6.99
CA GLN A 219 13.95 -2.74 6.42
C GLN A 219 13.81 -2.68 4.91
N VAL A 220 14.62 -1.85 4.26
CA VAL A 220 14.63 -1.70 2.81
C VAL A 220 16.02 -2.07 2.31
N GLU A 221 16.08 -3.04 1.42
CA GLU A 221 17.29 -3.34 0.66
C GLU A 221 17.31 -2.45 -0.60
N GLY A 222 18.33 -1.61 -0.74
CA GLY A 222 18.48 -0.68 -1.87
C GLY A 222 18.31 0.79 -1.49
N SER A 223 17.85 1.61 -2.44
CA SER A 223 17.72 3.07 -2.29
C SER A 223 16.28 3.49 -1.99
N VAL A 224 16.12 4.50 -1.12
CA VAL A 224 14.82 5.14 -0.81
C VAL A 224 14.86 6.57 -1.32
N SER A 225 13.87 6.96 -2.12
CA SER A 225 13.66 8.35 -2.54
C SER A 225 12.46 8.94 -1.81
N ILE A 226 12.67 10.08 -1.12
CA ILE A 226 11.63 10.77 -0.35
C ILE A 226 11.42 12.14 -1.00
N ASN A 227 10.25 12.35 -1.60
CA ASN A 227 9.85 13.66 -2.08
C ASN A 227 9.13 14.43 -0.95
N GLY A 228 9.92 15.03 -0.06
CA GLY A 228 9.41 15.72 1.13
C GLY A 228 10.42 15.69 2.27
N THR A 229 9.91 15.66 3.51
CA THR A 229 10.72 15.71 4.72
C THR A 229 10.70 14.37 5.46
N LEU A 230 11.86 13.90 5.90
CA LEU A 230 12.00 12.79 6.84
C LEU A 230 12.07 13.35 8.27
N HIS A 231 11.07 13.05 9.09
CA HIS A 231 11.12 13.30 10.53
C HIS A 231 11.51 12.01 11.25
N THR A 232 12.57 12.05 12.05
CA THR A 232 13.02 10.92 12.88
C THR A 232 13.54 11.46 14.21
N SER A 233 13.36 10.67 15.28
CA SER A 233 13.97 10.97 16.58
C SER A 233 15.47 10.73 16.58
N GLU A 234 15.93 9.77 15.78
CA GLU A 234 17.34 9.40 15.65
C GLU A 234 17.67 9.02 14.20
N LEU A 235 18.82 9.47 13.71
CA LEU A 235 19.36 9.11 12.41
C LEU A 235 20.77 8.56 12.60
N VAL A 236 20.93 7.25 12.43
CA VAL A 236 22.24 6.60 12.43
C VAL A 236 22.69 6.42 10.99
N VAL A 237 23.79 7.06 10.62
CA VAL A 237 24.41 6.95 9.30
C VAL A 237 25.71 6.16 9.45
N ILE A 238 25.77 4.98 8.85
CA ILE A 238 27.00 4.17 8.81
C ILE A 238 27.79 4.60 7.58
N GLN A 239 29.00 5.11 7.80
CA GLN A 239 29.91 5.54 6.74
C GLN A 239 31.24 4.80 6.82
N ASN A 240 31.88 4.63 5.67
CA ASN A 240 33.16 3.95 5.57
C ASN A 240 34.37 4.89 5.76
N VAL A 241 34.17 6.21 5.70
CA VAL A 241 35.24 7.21 5.79
C VAL A 241 34.90 8.21 6.88
N TRP A 242 35.80 8.41 7.83
CA TRP A 242 35.68 9.32 8.95
C TRP A 242 36.93 10.22 9.05
N ALA A 243 36.81 11.39 9.67
CA ALA A 243 37.78 12.48 9.52
C ALA A 243 39.09 12.35 10.32
N ASP A 244 39.25 11.31 11.14
CA ASP A 244 40.35 11.17 12.13
C ASP A 244 41.78 11.32 11.56
N TYR A 245 41.95 11.15 10.26
CA TYR A 245 43.23 11.30 9.56
C TYR A 245 43.83 12.72 9.65
N VAL A 246 43.07 13.76 10.06
CA VAL A 246 43.58 15.13 10.22
C VAL A 246 44.67 15.22 11.29
N PHE A 247 44.65 14.33 12.29
CA PHE A 247 45.65 14.29 13.36
C PHE A 247 46.85 13.39 13.06
N GLU A 248 46.91 12.77 11.88
CA GLU A 248 48.07 11.97 11.49
C GLU A 248 49.30 12.85 11.21
N ASN A 249 50.50 12.34 11.53
CA ASN A 249 51.76 13.08 11.37
C ASN A 249 52.07 13.50 9.91
N ASN A 250 51.50 12.79 8.94
CA ASN A 250 51.66 13.06 7.51
C ASN A 250 50.57 14.00 6.95
N TYR A 251 49.62 14.44 7.77
CA TYR A 251 48.54 15.31 7.35
C TYR A 251 49.09 16.70 6.99
N LYS A 252 48.82 17.12 5.75
CA LYS A 252 49.29 18.41 5.22
C LYS A 252 48.25 19.49 5.50
N LEU A 253 48.32 20.08 6.69
CA LEU A 253 47.51 21.23 7.04
C LEU A 253 47.81 22.40 6.08
N ARG A 254 46.77 22.92 5.44
CA ARG A 254 46.91 24.02 4.47
C ARG A 254 47.34 25.30 5.20
N PRO A 255 48.25 26.14 4.67
CA PRO A 255 48.53 27.43 5.30
C PRO A 255 47.29 28.34 5.32
N LEU A 256 47.08 29.07 6.43
CA LEU A 256 45.93 30.00 6.57
C LEU A 256 45.88 31.06 5.46
N GLU A 257 47.03 31.50 4.93
CA GLU A 257 47.08 32.43 3.81
C GLU A 257 46.47 31.85 2.53
N GLU A 258 46.69 30.57 2.26
CA GLU A 258 46.10 29.87 1.10
C GLU A 258 44.60 29.66 1.30
N VAL A 259 44.17 29.32 2.52
CA VAL A 259 42.75 29.23 2.88
C VAL A 259 42.07 30.58 2.66
N ALA A 260 42.68 31.67 3.12
CA ALA A 260 42.14 33.03 2.95
C ALA A 260 42.00 33.42 1.47
N LYS A 261 43.02 33.11 0.65
CA LYS A 261 42.96 33.30 -0.81
C LYS A 261 41.83 32.49 -1.44
N PHE A 262 41.69 31.22 -1.05
CA PHE A 262 40.64 30.33 -1.56
C PHE A 262 39.24 30.85 -1.23
N VAL A 263 38.98 31.20 0.04
CA VAL A 263 37.67 31.68 0.50
C VAL A 263 37.31 33.01 -0.18
N LYS A 264 38.29 33.91 -0.36
CA LYS A 264 38.06 35.20 -1.03
C LYS A 264 37.52 35.02 -2.45
N VAL A 265 38.06 34.05 -3.18
CA VAL A 265 37.70 33.73 -4.57
C VAL A 265 36.44 32.88 -4.68
N ASN A 266 36.37 31.77 -3.92
CA ASN A 266 35.35 30.73 -4.13
C ASN A 266 34.10 30.89 -3.23
N LYS A 267 34.16 31.73 -2.19
CA LYS A 267 33.05 31.97 -1.24
C LYS A 267 32.58 30.74 -0.45
N HIS A 268 33.39 29.69 -0.39
CA HIS A 268 33.20 28.54 0.50
C HIS A 268 34.56 28.01 0.96
N LEU A 269 34.56 27.10 1.95
CA LEU A 269 35.77 26.44 2.43
C LEU A 269 36.28 25.41 1.41
N PRO A 270 37.59 25.13 1.37
CA PRO A 270 38.12 23.99 0.63
C PRO A 270 37.39 22.69 0.98
N ASP A 271 37.23 21.80 0.01
CA ASP A 271 36.62 20.47 0.13
C ASP A 271 35.12 20.46 0.49
N VAL A 272 34.57 21.58 0.94
CA VAL A 272 33.13 21.80 1.15
C VAL A 272 32.49 22.16 -0.21
N PRO A 273 31.39 21.50 -0.62
CA PRO A 273 30.74 21.79 -1.89
C PRO A 273 30.18 23.22 -1.92
N SER A 274 30.19 23.82 -3.10
CA SER A 274 29.59 25.14 -3.33
C SER A 274 28.05 25.08 -3.28
N GLU A 275 27.40 26.21 -3.03
CA GLU A 275 25.93 26.31 -3.04
C GLU A 275 25.32 25.81 -4.35
N LYS A 276 25.98 26.11 -5.49
CA LYS A 276 25.53 25.67 -6.82
C LYS A 276 25.58 24.14 -6.96
N GLU A 277 26.61 23.51 -6.41
CA GLU A 277 26.72 22.04 -6.42
C GLU A 277 25.66 21.41 -5.53
N VAL A 278 25.44 21.95 -4.33
CA VAL A 278 24.41 21.44 -3.41
C VAL A 278 23.01 21.56 -4.02
N LYS A 279 22.69 22.70 -4.65
CA LYS A 279 21.40 22.91 -5.34
C LYS A 279 21.18 21.96 -6.52
N SER A 280 22.23 21.57 -7.23
CA SER A 280 22.11 20.77 -8.45
C SER A 280 22.20 19.25 -8.21
N LYS A 281 23.01 18.83 -7.24
CA LYS A 281 23.32 17.41 -6.99
C LYS A 281 22.84 16.89 -5.64
N GLY A 282 22.44 17.78 -4.72
CA GLY A 282 22.27 17.45 -3.31
C GLY A 282 23.60 17.20 -2.60
N VAL A 283 23.53 16.74 -1.35
CA VAL A 283 24.70 16.34 -0.56
C VAL A 283 24.35 15.14 0.32
N SER A 284 25.28 14.20 0.46
CA SER A 284 25.18 13.12 1.45
C SER A 284 25.32 13.73 2.84
N VAL A 285 24.34 13.49 3.71
CA VAL A 285 24.34 14.01 5.10
C VAL A 285 25.57 13.53 5.85
N GLY A 286 25.92 12.25 5.71
CA GLY A 286 27.11 11.73 6.37
C GLY A 286 28.41 12.31 5.80
N ASP A 287 28.53 12.44 4.47
CA ASP A 287 29.77 12.99 3.88
C ASP A 287 29.96 14.46 4.28
N MET A 288 28.86 15.20 4.37
CA MET A 288 28.89 16.58 4.86
C MET A 288 29.27 16.63 6.33
N GLN A 289 28.74 15.72 7.16
CA GLN A 289 29.11 15.62 8.58
C GLN A 289 30.60 15.29 8.76
N ALA A 290 31.13 14.34 7.97
CA ALA A 290 32.55 14.00 7.98
C ALA A 290 33.42 15.19 7.54
N LYS A 291 33.02 15.92 6.49
CA LYS A 291 33.73 17.14 6.05
C LYS A 291 33.68 18.25 7.10
N LEU A 292 32.55 18.44 7.77
CA LEU A 292 32.44 19.42 8.85
C LEU A 292 33.36 19.06 10.00
N LEU A 293 33.40 17.79 10.40
CA LEU A 293 34.33 17.31 11.43
C LEU A 293 35.79 17.56 11.03
N GLN A 294 36.16 17.22 9.79
CA GLN A 294 37.49 17.51 9.24
C GLN A 294 37.84 19.00 9.39
N LYS A 295 36.90 19.92 9.11
CA LYS A 295 37.15 21.36 9.27
C LYS A 295 37.24 21.80 10.71
N VAL A 296 36.49 21.19 11.62
CA VAL A 296 36.62 21.43 13.08
C VAL A 296 38.00 20.99 13.57
N GLU A 297 38.51 19.86 13.10
CA GLU A 297 39.83 19.36 13.46
C GLU A 297 40.95 20.25 12.88
N GLU A 298 40.85 20.65 11.61
CA GLU A 298 41.78 21.62 11.00
C GLU A 298 41.80 22.95 11.77
N LEU A 299 40.62 23.48 12.16
CA LEU A 299 40.51 24.68 12.98
C LEU A 299 41.19 24.52 14.34
N THR A 300 41.05 23.35 14.96
CA THR A 300 41.70 23.02 16.24
C THR A 300 43.23 23.07 16.10
N LEU A 301 43.79 22.54 15.01
CA LEU A 301 45.23 22.63 14.74
C LEU A 301 45.72 24.07 14.57
N TYR A 302 44.98 24.92 13.84
CA TYR A 302 45.34 26.34 13.72
C TYR A 302 45.28 27.07 15.07
N MET A 303 44.28 26.76 15.91
CA MET A 303 44.17 27.35 17.25
C MET A 303 45.35 26.95 18.14
N ILE A 304 45.79 25.69 18.11
CA ILE A 304 46.98 25.23 18.83
C ILE A 304 48.23 25.97 18.34
N GLU A 305 48.38 26.16 17.02
CA GLU A 305 49.51 26.92 16.47
C GLU A 305 49.46 28.40 16.89
N GLN A 306 48.27 28.99 16.90
CA GLN A 306 48.07 30.39 17.28
C GLN A 306 48.35 30.63 18.77
N ASP A 307 47.93 29.72 19.65
CA ASP A 307 48.21 29.78 21.09
C ASP A 307 49.73 29.75 21.35
N LYS A 308 50.46 28.86 20.67
CA LYS A 308 51.94 28.83 20.72
C LYS A 308 52.56 30.16 20.31
N LYS A 309 52.05 30.79 19.25
CA LYS A 309 52.55 32.12 18.80
C LYS A 309 52.25 33.21 19.83
N ILE A 310 51.06 33.20 20.43
CA ILE A 310 50.66 34.18 21.46
C ILE A 310 51.55 34.04 22.69
N ASN A 311 51.78 32.82 23.18
CA ASN A 311 52.66 32.57 24.32
C ASN A 311 54.08 33.07 24.05
N LEU A 312 54.63 32.78 22.86
CA LEU A 312 55.95 33.29 22.46
C LEU A 312 56.00 34.83 22.38
N LEU A 313 54.93 35.48 21.91
CA LEU A 313 54.86 36.94 21.87
C LEU A 313 54.78 37.53 23.27
N ASN A 314 54.01 36.93 24.18
CA ASN A 314 53.91 37.36 25.58
C ASN A 314 55.26 37.23 26.30
N GLU A 315 55.96 36.12 26.15
CA GLU A 315 57.32 35.94 26.70
C GLU A 315 58.28 37.01 26.17
N LYS A 316 58.22 37.33 24.87
CA LYS A 316 59.03 38.40 24.28
C LYS A 316 58.67 39.77 24.83
N ASN A 317 57.39 40.05 25.03
CA ASN A 317 56.93 41.31 25.62
C ASN A 317 57.43 41.46 27.06
N GLU A 318 57.32 40.43 27.90
CA GLU A 318 57.86 40.46 29.27
C GLU A 318 59.38 40.73 29.30
N ILE A 319 60.13 40.14 28.36
CA ILE A 319 61.58 40.38 28.24
C ILE A 319 61.86 41.84 27.84
N LEU A 320 61.06 42.41 26.95
CA LEU A 320 61.22 43.80 26.49
C LEU A 320 60.86 44.79 27.60
N GLU A 321 59.78 44.56 28.34
CA GLU A 321 59.38 45.38 29.49
C GLU A 321 60.48 45.41 30.55
N LYS A 322 61.03 44.24 30.92
CA LYS A 322 62.17 44.16 31.86
C LYS A 322 63.43 44.88 31.36
N LYS A 323 63.63 44.99 30.04
CA LYS A 323 64.76 45.74 29.46
C LYS A 323 64.51 47.25 29.52
N LEU A 324 63.27 47.70 29.27
CA LEU A 324 62.87 49.10 29.36
C LEU A 324 63.03 49.63 30.80
N GLU A 325 62.55 48.89 31.80
CA GLU A 325 62.71 49.27 33.22
C GLU A 325 64.19 49.47 33.60
N LYS A 326 65.08 48.57 33.15
CA LYS A 326 66.53 48.67 33.41
C LYS A 326 67.20 49.87 32.73
N LEU A 327 66.62 50.39 31.66
CA LEU A 327 67.14 51.57 30.95
C LEU A 327 66.62 52.88 31.57
N GLU A 328 65.39 52.89 32.08
CA GLU A 328 64.82 54.04 32.78
C GLU A 328 65.48 54.29 34.13
N VAL A 329 65.85 53.23 34.87
CA VAL A 329 66.59 53.34 36.15
C VAL A 329 68.03 53.84 35.96
N LYS A 330 68.56 53.85 34.73
CA LYS A 330 69.93 54.31 34.41
C LYS A 330 70.02 55.76 33.92
N LYS A 331 68.89 56.47 33.77
CA LYS A 331 68.84 57.90 33.43
C LYS A 331 68.74 58.75 34.68
#